data_AF-A0A6B3RXA6-F1
#
_entry.id   AF-A0A6B3RXA6-F1
#
_cell.length_a   1.000
_cell.length_b   1.000
_cell.length_c   1.000
_cell.angle_alpha   90.00
_cell.angle_beta   90.00
_cell.angle_gamma   90.00
#
_symmetry.space_group_name_H-M   'P 1'
#
loop_
_entity.id
_entity.type
_entity.pdbx_description
1 polymer ?
#
loop_
_entity_poly.entity_id
_entity_poly.type
_entity_poly.pdbx_seq_one_letter_code
_entity_poly.pdbx_strand_id
1 'polypeptide(L)'
;MIKEQSRKSKFEIEGVTSKIKQEKSLKKEIMSNHHAMVCGQCMKTTNITALVRSEYLKGLAFGTFPVHCEYCGSERTVTLDFSE
;
A
#
# COMPACT_ATOMS: atom_id res chain seq x y z
N MET A 1 -5.00 -12.47 42.84
CA MET A 1 -4.11 -12.61 41.66
C MET A 1 -4.91 -13.31 40.57
N ILE A 2 -5.51 -12.54 39.67
CA ILE A 2 -6.50 -13.04 38.70
C ILE A 2 -5.75 -13.41 37.41
N LYS A 3 -5.83 -14.68 37.00
CA LYS A 3 -5.31 -15.16 35.71
C LYS A 3 -6.42 -15.07 34.69
N GLU A 4 -6.27 -14.21 33.70
CA GLU A 4 -7.16 -14.19 32.53
C GLU A 4 -6.49 -14.95 31.37
N GLN A 5 -6.98 -16.16 31.10
CA GLN A 5 -6.77 -16.85 29.84
C GLN A 5 -7.94 -16.51 28.93
N SER A 6 -7.77 -15.50 28.09
CA SER A 6 -8.72 -15.20 27.03
C SER A 6 -8.20 -15.79 25.71
N ARG A 7 -8.85 -16.89 25.31
CA ARG A 7 -8.69 -17.65 24.06
C ARG A 7 -8.47 -16.72 22.87
N LYS A 8 -7.35 -16.88 22.17
CA LYS A 8 -7.16 -16.35 20.82
C LYS A 8 -8.25 -16.93 19.92
N SER A 9 -9.25 -16.13 19.55
CA SER A 9 -10.25 -16.52 18.57
C SER A 9 -9.56 -16.69 17.22
N LYS A 10 -9.53 -17.94 16.78
CA LYS A 10 -9.07 -18.37 15.47
C LYS A 10 -10.16 -17.97 14.47
N PHE A 11 -10.16 -16.72 14.01
CA PHE A 11 -10.92 -16.33 12.82
C PHE A 11 -10.15 -16.84 11.60
N GLU A 12 -10.31 -18.14 11.33
CA GLU A 12 -10.05 -18.73 10.01
C GLU A 12 -11.18 -18.25 9.09
N ILE A 13 -10.94 -17.11 8.43
CA ILE A 13 -11.72 -16.73 7.25
C ILE A 13 -11.15 -17.56 6.10
N GLU A 14 -11.76 -18.72 5.87
CA GLU A 14 -11.61 -19.51 4.65
C GLU A 14 -11.96 -18.61 3.46
N GLY A 15 -10.93 -18.19 2.71
CA GLY A 15 -11.06 -17.25 1.60
C GLY A 15 -9.87 -16.30 1.43
N VAL A 16 -9.00 -16.16 2.44
CA VAL A 16 -7.74 -15.42 2.29
C VAL A 16 -6.70 -16.36 1.68
N THR A 17 -6.78 -16.55 0.37
CA THR A 17 -5.69 -17.10 -0.43
C THR A 17 -4.41 -16.35 -0.09
N SER A 18 -3.50 -17.05 0.59
CA SER A 18 -2.12 -16.64 0.87
C SER A 18 -2.01 -15.19 1.32
N LYS A 19 -2.04 -14.95 2.64
CA LYS A 19 -1.31 -13.82 3.22
C LYS A 19 0.12 -13.93 2.70
N ILE A 20 0.42 -13.24 1.60
CA ILE A 20 1.78 -12.93 1.16
C ILE A 20 2.48 -12.54 2.45
N LYS A 21 3.55 -13.26 2.81
CA LYS A 21 4.38 -12.91 3.96
C LYS A 21 4.95 -11.53 3.64
N GLN A 22 4.17 -10.49 3.92
CA GLN A 22 4.55 -9.11 3.77
C GLN A 22 5.83 -8.94 4.58
N GLU A 23 6.94 -8.75 3.86
CA GLU A 23 8.24 -8.63 4.49
C GLU A 23 8.18 -7.47 5.49
N LYS A 24 8.62 -7.71 6.74
CA LYS A 24 8.49 -6.71 7.81
C LYS A 24 9.26 -5.41 7.47
N SER A 25 10.33 -5.53 6.70
CA SER A 25 11.13 -4.45 6.11
C SER A 25 10.29 -3.64 5.12
N LEU A 26 9.77 -4.26 4.07
CA LEU A 26 8.98 -3.62 3.02
C LEU A 26 7.72 -2.95 3.59
N LYS A 27 7.03 -3.62 4.51
CA LYS A 27 5.89 -3.01 5.21
C LYS A 27 6.29 -1.74 5.96
N LYS A 28 7.40 -1.80 6.71
CA LYS A 28 7.89 -0.65 7.47
C LYS A 28 8.26 0.49 6.53
N GLU A 29 8.92 0.19 5.41
CA GLU A 29 9.28 1.15 4.39
C GLU A 29 8.05 1.86 3.81
N ILE A 30 7.08 1.10 3.29
CA ILE A 30 5.87 1.65 2.67
C ILE A 30 5.08 2.51 3.65
N MET A 31 4.98 2.09 4.91
CA MET A 31 4.20 2.78 5.93
C MET A 31 4.92 3.98 6.53
N SER A 32 6.26 4.00 6.53
CA SER A 32 7.04 5.08 7.15
C SER A 32 7.46 6.16 6.14
N ASN A 33 7.55 5.82 4.85
CA ASN A 33 7.98 6.74 3.82
C ASN A 33 6.82 7.56 3.24
N HIS A 34 7.19 8.73 2.73
CA HIS A 34 6.35 9.54 1.85
C HIS A 34 6.58 9.09 0.40
N HIS A 35 5.51 8.84 -0.32
CA HIS A 35 5.55 8.42 -1.72
C HIS A 35 4.99 9.52 -2.60
N ALA A 36 5.72 9.87 -3.65
CA ALA A 36 5.35 10.94 -4.54
C ALA A 36 5.75 10.63 -5.99
N MET A 37 5.03 11.25 -6.91
CA MET A 37 5.22 11.15 -8.36
C MET A 37 5.51 12.53 -8.94
N VAL A 38 6.50 12.65 -9.81
CA VAL A 38 6.72 13.88 -10.58
C VAL A 38 5.84 13.88 -11.82
N CYS A 39 5.03 14.93 -11.99
CA CYS A 39 4.21 15.10 -13.19
C CYS A 39 5.08 15.55 -14.36
N GLY A 40 5.09 14.78 -15.45
CA GLY A 40 5.88 15.10 -16.65
C GLY A 40 5.43 16.33 -17.45
N GLN A 41 4.26 16.93 -17.12
CA GLN A 41 3.75 18.11 -17.83
C GLN A 41 4.03 19.42 -17.10
N CYS A 42 3.74 19.50 -15.80
CA CYS A 42 3.97 20.71 -15.02
C CYS A 42 5.22 20.63 -14.12
N MET A 43 5.92 19.48 -14.13
CA MET A 43 7.12 19.20 -13.32
C MET A 43 6.89 19.35 -11.81
N LYS A 44 5.62 19.35 -11.36
CA LYS A 44 5.25 19.37 -9.95
C LYS A 44 5.12 17.96 -9.40
N THR A 45 5.42 17.82 -8.11
CA THR A 45 5.37 16.55 -7.39
C THR A 45 4.00 16.35 -6.75
N THR A 46 3.32 15.27 -7.10
CA THR A 46 2.01 14.88 -6.55
C THR A 46 2.21 13.79 -5.49
N ASN A 47 1.54 13.93 -4.34
CA ASN A 47 1.61 12.95 -3.28
C ASN A 47 0.75 11.72 -3.62
N ILE A 48 1.35 10.53 -3.61
CA ILE A 48 0.67 9.25 -3.87
C ILE A 48 0.69 8.30 -2.67
N THR A 49 1.12 8.78 -1.50
CA THR A 49 1.28 7.98 -0.27
C THR A 49 0.02 7.18 0.09
N ALA A 50 -1.16 7.81 -0.01
CA ALA A 50 -2.42 7.15 0.31
C ALA A 50 -2.71 5.97 -0.64
N LEU A 51 -2.45 6.15 -1.94
CA LEU A 51 -2.60 5.10 -2.95
C LEU A 51 -1.65 3.93 -2.64
N VAL A 52 -0.34 4.19 -2.51
CA VAL A 52 0.66 3.14 -2.26
C VAL A 52 0.32 2.33 -1.00
N ARG A 53 -0.03 2.99 0.11
CA ARG A 53 -0.38 2.32 1.37
C ARG A 53 -1.68 1.53 1.26
N SER A 54 -2.70 2.09 0.61
CA SER A 54 -3.98 1.40 0.37
C SER A 54 -3.77 0.10 -0.39
N GLU A 55 -3.07 0.18 -1.53
CA GLU A 55 -2.91 -0.98 -2.41
C GLU A 55 -2.02 -2.05 -1.77
N TYR A 56 -0.96 -1.65 -1.03
CA TYR A 56 -0.17 -2.60 -0.25
C TYR A 56 -1.00 -3.32 0.82
N LEU A 57 -1.85 -2.60 1.56
CA LEU A 57 -2.70 -3.19 2.60
C LEU A 57 -3.78 -4.12 2.02
N LYS A 58 -4.21 -3.89 0.77
CA LYS A 58 -5.09 -4.80 0.02
C LYS A 58 -4.38 -6.08 -0.45
N GLY A 59 -3.06 -6.16 -0.29
CA GLY A 59 -2.27 -7.31 -0.73
C GLY A 59 -1.95 -7.29 -2.22
N LEU A 60 -1.91 -6.11 -2.84
CA LEU A 60 -1.41 -5.98 -4.21
C LEU A 60 0.04 -6.50 -4.27
N ALA A 61 0.37 -7.29 -5.29
CA ALA A 61 1.75 -7.63 -5.63
C ALA A 61 2.29 -6.67 -6.70
N PHE A 62 1.51 -6.40 -7.75
CA PHE A 62 1.88 -5.52 -8.86
C PHE A 62 0.63 -4.90 -9.48
N GLY A 63 0.69 -3.63 -9.92
CA GLY A 63 -0.41 -2.99 -10.64
C GLY A 63 -0.11 -1.58 -11.14
N THR A 64 -0.87 -1.13 -12.15
CA THR A 64 -0.77 0.22 -12.71
C THR A 64 -2.06 1.01 -12.44
N PHE A 65 -1.92 2.23 -11.93
CA PHE A 65 -3.04 3.06 -11.48
C PHE A 65 -3.01 4.45 -12.13
N PRO A 66 -4.17 4.99 -12.53
CA PRO A 66 -4.27 6.39 -12.93
C PRO A 66 -4.16 7.29 -11.70
N VAL A 67 -3.39 8.37 -11.82
CA VAL A 67 -3.18 9.41 -10.82
C VAL A 67 -3.32 10.76 -11.51
N HIS A 68 -4.17 11.61 -10.96
CA HIS A 68 -4.33 12.97 -11.45
C HIS A 68 -3.32 13.88 -10.76
N CYS A 69 -2.58 14.68 -11.54
CA CYS A 69 -1.69 15.68 -10.96
C CYS A 69 -2.51 16.76 -10.24
N GLU A 70 -2.25 16.98 -8.96
CA GLU A 70 -2.94 17.96 -8.12
C GLU A 70 -2.79 19.41 -8.61
N TYR A 71 -1.80 19.68 -9.47
CA TYR A 71 -1.45 21.04 -9.91
C TYR A 71 -2.01 21.41 -11.29
N CYS A 72 -2.03 20.46 -12.23
CA CYS A 72 -2.44 20.71 -13.61
C CYS A 72 -3.59 19.84 -14.10
N GLY A 73 -4.09 18.94 -13.26
CA GLY A 73 -5.19 18.03 -13.59
C GLY A 73 -4.84 16.94 -14.61
N SER A 74 -3.62 16.92 -15.15
CA SER A 74 -3.23 15.91 -16.13
C SER A 74 -3.25 14.51 -15.50
N GLU A 75 -3.90 13.56 -16.16
CA GLU A 75 -3.84 12.16 -15.78
C GLU A 75 -2.46 11.57 -16.12
N ARG A 76 -1.91 10.79 -15.18
CA ARG A 76 -0.65 10.05 -15.30
C ARG A 76 -0.86 8.64 -14.79
N THR A 77 0.02 7.73 -15.15
CA THR A 77 -0.01 6.34 -14.67
C THR A 77 1.17 6.06 -13.75
N VAL A 78 0.91 5.48 -12.58
CA VAL A 78 1.95 4.97 -11.67
C VAL A 78 1.90 3.45 -11.70
N THR A 79 3.07 2.80 -11.84
CA THR A 79 3.21 1.36 -11.61
C THR A 79 3.73 1.12 -10.21
N LEU A 80 3.02 0.31 -9.44
CA LEU A 80 3.41 -0.16 -8.11
C LEU A 80 3.82 -1.62 -8.22
N ASP A 81 5.01 -1.93 -7.70
CA ASP A 81 5.55 -3.28 -7.60
C ASP A 81 6.01 -3.52 -6.17
N PHE A 82 5.46 -4.56 -5.54
CA PHE A 82 5.73 -4.99 -4.18
C PHE A 82 6.23 -6.45 -4.15
N SER A 83 6.62 -7.01 -5.31
CA SER A 83 6.90 -8.44 -5.49
C SER A 83 8.30 -8.90 -5.05
N GLU A 84 8.96 -8.18 -4.14
CA GLU A 84 10.26 -8.56 -3.57
C GLU A 84 10.27 -9.97 -2.93
#